data_AF-A0A1G3A2Z4-F1
#
_entry.id   AF-A0A1G3A2Z4-F1
#
_cell.length_a   1.000
_cell.length_b   1.000
_cell.length_c   1.000
_cell.angle_alpha   90.00
_cell.angle_beta   90.00
_cell.angle_gamma   90.00
#
_symmetry.space_group_name_H-M   'P 1'
#
loop_
_entity.id
_entity.type
_entity.pdbx_description
1 polymer ?
#
loop_
_entity_poly.entity_id
_entity_poly.type
_entity_poly.pdbx_seq_one_letter_code
_entity_poly.pdbx_strand_id
1 'polypeptide(L)'
;MDTEGFEKALERQRLAARRQTKIASEIFASGPLQELRKKIPPTLFTGYKELASPMTVLALVRGKDTVERIERGEEATVLCDCSPFYGESGGQVGDTGDFSAEGVRFLVENTTRLEGYLLHHGKVEEGALKLQQRVK
;
A
#
# COMPACT_ATOMS: atom_id res chain seq x y z
N MET A 1 -3.53 15.47 30.32
CA MET A 1 -2.82 15.80 29.07
C MET A 1 -2.03 14.55 28.71
N ASP A 2 -2.60 13.71 27.86
CA ASP A 2 -2.04 12.41 27.48
C ASP A 2 -0.96 12.60 26.40
N THR A 3 0.21 13.06 26.81
CA THR A 3 1.35 13.33 25.92
C THR A 3 2.14 12.07 25.56
N GLU A 4 2.20 11.09 26.47
CA GLU A 4 3.07 9.90 26.33
C GLU A 4 2.55 8.86 25.33
N GLY A 5 1.22 8.70 25.25
CA GLY A 5 0.57 7.85 24.24
C GLY A 5 0.69 8.44 22.82
N PHE A 6 0.65 9.78 22.73
CA PHE A 6 0.77 10.50 21.47
C PHE A 6 2.19 10.43 20.89
N GLU A 7 3.21 10.58 21.74
CA GLU A 7 4.62 10.46 21.31
C GLU A 7 4.96 9.06 20.80
N LYS A 8 4.49 8.00 21.48
CA LYS A 8 4.70 6.61 21.03
C LYS A 8 4.00 6.31 19.71
N ALA A 9 2.81 6.83 19.49
CA ALA A 9 2.10 6.69 18.22
C ALA A 9 2.84 7.42 17.10
N LEU A 10 3.31 8.65 17.37
CA LEU A 10 4.06 9.48 16.42
C LEU A 10 5.41 8.84 16.03
N GLU A 11 6.12 8.25 16.99
CA GLU A 11 7.41 7.60 16.73
C GLU A 11 7.25 6.32 15.89
N ARG A 12 6.23 5.50 16.17
CA ARG A 12 5.90 4.32 15.35
C ARG A 12 5.54 4.73 13.93
N GLN A 13 4.71 5.75 13.78
CA GLN A 13 4.32 6.26 12.46
C GLN A 13 5.54 6.78 11.68
N ARG A 14 6.47 7.46 12.36
CA ARG A 14 7.71 7.97 11.76
C ARG A 14 8.68 6.85 11.34
N LEU A 15 8.83 5.81 12.16
CA LEU A 15 9.65 4.64 11.83
C LEU A 15 9.05 3.84 10.67
N ALA A 16 7.73 3.62 10.69
CA ALA A 16 6.99 2.96 9.63
C ALA A 16 7.12 3.74 8.31
N ALA A 17 6.94 5.06 8.34
CA ALA A 17 7.14 5.94 7.21
C ALA A 17 8.53 5.78 6.59
N ARG A 18 9.60 5.85 7.40
CA ARG A 18 10.99 5.69 6.91
C ARG A 18 11.23 4.33 6.27
N ARG A 19 10.74 3.25 6.89
CA ARG A 19 10.90 1.88 6.36
C ARG A 19 10.17 1.74 5.02
N GLN A 20 8.98 2.32 4.90
CA GLN A 20 8.19 2.27 3.68
C GLN A 20 8.75 3.15 2.56
N THR A 21 9.32 4.32 2.87
CA THR A 21 10.09 5.11 1.89
C THR A 21 11.27 4.30 1.34
N LYS A 22 11.95 3.55 2.21
CA LYS A 22 13.03 2.65 1.77
C LYS A 22 12.50 1.55 0.86
N ILE A 23 11.38 0.90 1.19
CA ILE A 23 10.75 -0.11 0.34
C ILE A 23 10.35 0.47 -1.03
N ALA A 24 9.72 1.64 -1.07
CA ALA A 24 9.39 2.31 -2.33
C ALA A 24 10.63 2.58 -3.19
N SER A 25 11.73 3.04 -2.57
CA SER A 25 13.00 3.25 -3.27
C SER A 25 13.65 1.94 -3.75
N GLU A 26 13.48 0.84 -3.01
CA GLU A 26 13.98 -0.48 -3.41
C GLU A 26 13.14 -1.08 -4.54
N ILE A 27 11.82 -0.91 -4.54
CA ILE A 27 10.94 -1.31 -5.64
C ILE A 27 11.29 -0.54 -6.92
N PHE A 28 11.60 0.75 -6.78
CA PHE A 28 12.10 1.58 -7.88
C PHE A 28 13.43 1.06 -8.43
N ALA A 29 14.41 0.79 -7.55
CA ALA A 29 15.74 0.35 -7.95
C ALA A 29 15.79 -1.10 -8.48
N SER A 30 14.94 -1.99 -7.97
CA SER A 30 15.05 -3.45 -8.22
C SER A 30 14.28 -3.90 -9.47
N GLY A 31 13.50 -3.03 -10.10
CA GLY A 31 12.79 -3.34 -11.35
C GLY A 31 11.41 -4.01 -11.29
N PRO A 32 10.81 -4.49 -10.17
CA PRO A 32 9.50 -5.15 -10.22
C PRO A 32 8.40 -4.23 -10.74
N LEU A 33 8.44 -2.93 -10.41
CA LEU A 33 7.51 -1.95 -10.98
C LEU A 33 7.63 -1.84 -12.51
N GLN A 34 8.85 -2.00 -13.05
CA GLN A 34 9.08 -1.91 -14.50
C GLN A 34 8.45 -3.05 -15.28
N GLU A 35 8.39 -4.23 -14.69
CA GLU A 35 7.74 -5.40 -15.26
C GLU A 35 6.22 -5.31 -15.07
N LEU A 36 5.77 -4.84 -13.90
CA LEU A 36 4.35 -4.63 -13.62
C LEU A 36 3.72 -3.62 -14.58
N ARG A 37 4.39 -2.49 -14.90
CA ARG A 37 3.84 -1.49 -15.84
C ARG A 37 3.59 -2.00 -17.25
N LYS A 38 4.20 -3.12 -17.65
CA LYS A 38 3.93 -3.76 -18.94
C LYS A 38 2.69 -4.67 -18.89
N LYS A 39 2.27 -5.07 -17.69
CA LYS A 39 1.21 -6.06 -17.45
C LYS A 39 -0.07 -5.44 -16.93
N ILE A 40 0.01 -4.36 -16.15
CA ILE A 40 -1.13 -3.71 -15.51
C ILE A 40 -1.21 -2.23 -15.89
N PRO A 41 -2.42 -1.65 -16.01
CA PRO A 41 -2.59 -0.22 -16.24
C PRO A 41 -2.27 0.61 -14.98
N PRO A 42 -2.02 1.93 -15.11
CA PRO A 42 -1.83 2.83 -13.98
C PRO A 42 -3.07 2.90 -13.08
N THR A 43 -2.86 3.16 -11.78
CA THR A 43 -3.94 3.24 -10.80
C THR A 43 -4.80 4.48 -11.03
N LEU A 44 -6.11 4.30 -11.13
CA LEU A 44 -7.08 5.37 -11.28
C LEU A 44 -7.44 5.97 -9.92
N PHE A 45 -7.07 7.23 -9.70
CA PHE A 45 -7.37 7.93 -8.45
C PHE A 45 -8.84 8.35 -8.39
N THR A 46 -9.60 7.83 -7.42
CA THR A 46 -11.05 8.06 -7.25
C THR A 46 -11.41 8.96 -6.06
N GLY A 47 -10.41 9.45 -5.32
CA GLY A 47 -10.60 10.15 -4.03
C GLY A 47 -11.34 11.48 -4.09
N TYR A 48 -11.63 12.01 -5.29
CA TYR A 48 -12.46 13.21 -5.46
C TYR A 48 -13.97 12.96 -5.23
N LYS A 49 -14.43 11.71 -5.39
CA LYS A 49 -15.87 11.36 -5.31
C LYS A 49 -16.21 10.49 -4.12
N GLU A 50 -15.32 9.58 -3.74
CA GLU A 50 -15.62 8.52 -2.77
C GLU A 50 -14.44 8.30 -1.81
N LEU A 51 -14.72 8.15 -0.52
CA LEU A 51 -13.73 7.84 0.52
C LEU A 51 -13.45 6.34 0.65
N ALA A 52 -14.29 5.49 0.04
CA ALA A 52 -14.11 4.06 -0.03
C ALA A 52 -14.70 3.56 -1.35
N SER A 53 -13.95 2.77 -2.11
CA SER A 53 -14.38 2.27 -3.41
C SER A 53 -13.93 0.82 -3.57
N PRO A 54 -14.79 -0.07 -4.11
CA PRO A 54 -14.35 -1.43 -4.40
C PRO A 54 -13.24 -1.38 -5.46
N MET A 55 -12.11 -2.00 -5.13
CA MET A 55 -10.94 -2.05 -5.97
C MET A 55 -10.41 -3.48 -6.09
N THR A 56 -9.67 -3.76 -7.15
CA THR A 56 -9.09 -5.06 -7.44
C THR A 56 -7.57 -4.98 -7.29
N VAL A 57 -7.01 -5.91 -6.51
CA VAL A 57 -5.57 -6.07 -6.36
C VAL A 57 -4.98 -6.53 -7.69
N LEU A 58 -4.19 -5.68 -8.33
CA LEU A 58 -3.53 -5.97 -9.61
C LEU A 58 -2.11 -6.50 -9.45
N ALA A 59 -1.44 -6.16 -8.35
CA ALA A 59 -0.13 -6.69 -8.01
C ALA A 59 0.13 -6.67 -6.50
N LEU A 60 0.91 -7.64 -6.04
CA LEU A 60 1.47 -7.71 -4.69
C LEU A 60 2.99 -7.80 -4.81
N VAL A 61 3.71 -6.93 -4.10
CA VAL A 61 5.17 -6.89 -4.10
C VAL A 61 5.66 -7.05 -2.67
N ARG A 62 6.42 -8.10 -2.39
CA ARG A 62 7.05 -8.32 -1.08
C ARG A 62 8.54 -8.10 -1.23
N GLY A 63 9.04 -7.00 -0.68
CA GLY A 63 10.44 -6.60 -0.84
C GLY A 63 10.77 -6.26 -2.29
N LYS A 64 11.40 -7.21 -3.01
CA LYS A 64 11.83 -7.03 -4.40
C LYS A 64 11.10 -7.95 -5.39
N ASP A 65 10.29 -8.86 -4.87
CA ASP A 65 9.65 -9.91 -5.64
C ASP A 65 8.14 -9.67 -5.73
N THR A 66 7.58 -9.91 -6.91
CA THR A 66 6.14 -9.97 -7.10
C THR A 66 5.62 -11.32 -6.62
N VAL A 67 4.61 -11.32 -5.76
CA VAL A 67 4.00 -12.53 -5.20
C VAL A 67 2.52 -12.58 -5.57
N GLU A 68 1.92 -13.77 -5.50
CA GLU A 68 0.49 -13.95 -5.80
C GLU A 68 -0.38 -13.93 -4.53
N ARG A 69 0.25 -14.05 -3.35
CA ARG A 69 -0.42 -14.09 -2.05
C ARG A 69 0.50 -13.56 -0.95
N ILE A 70 -0.08 -12.83 -0.01
CA ILE A 70 0.55 -12.40 1.24
C ILE A 70 -0.32 -12.85 2.41
N GLU A 71 0.31 -13.31 3.50
CA GLU A 71 -0.36 -13.90 4.65
C GLU A 71 -0.33 -12.96 5.85
N ARG A 72 -1.16 -13.25 6.86
CA ARG A 72 -1.18 -12.51 8.12
C ARG A 72 0.22 -12.29 8.69
N GLY A 73 0.51 -11.03 9.01
CA GLY A 73 1.79 -10.59 9.56
C GLY A 73 2.82 -10.19 8.50
N GLU A 74 2.61 -10.54 7.23
CA GLU A 74 3.53 -10.19 6.15
C GLU A 74 3.34 -8.73 5.70
N GLU A 75 4.46 -8.04 5.51
CA GLU A 75 4.53 -6.69 4.94
C GLU A 75 4.66 -6.76 3.42
N ALA A 76 3.89 -5.94 2.70
CA ALA A 76 3.93 -5.89 1.25
C ALA A 76 3.45 -4.54 0.71
N THR A 77 3.74 -4.32 -0.56
CA THR A 77 3.22 -3.22 -1.36
C THR A 77 2.13 -3.76 -2.29
N VAL A 78 0.94 -3.17 -2.20
CA VAL A 78 -0.23 -3.54 -2.99
C VAL A 78 -0.47 -2.47 -4.05
N LEU A 79 -0.72 -2.89 -5.28
CA LEU A 79 -1.14 -2.00 -6.38
C LEU A 79 -2.53 -2.43 -6.85
N CYS A 80 -3.40 -1.45 -7.06
CA CYS A 80 -4.81 -1.69 -7.43
C CYS A 80 -5.19 -0.95 -8.71
N ASP A 81 -6.31 -1.34 -9.31
CA ASP A 81 -6.84 -0.70 -10.53
C ASP A 81 -7.31 0.73 -10.27
N CYS A 82 -7.92 0.97 -9.11
CA CYS A 82 -8.32 2.28 -8.63
C CYS A 82 -8.09 2.39 -7.12
N SER A 83 -7.97 3.61 -6.62
CA SER A 83 -7.86 3.85 -5.18
C SER A 83 -8.26 5.29 -4.83
N PRO A 84 -8.98 5.50 -3.72
CA PRO A 84 -9.25 6.83 -3.20
C PRO A 84 -8.06 7.45 -2.43
N PHE A 85 -7.02 6.66 -2.14
CA PHE A 85 -5.88 7.10 -1.33
C PHE A 85 -4.99 8.07 -2.09
N TYR A 86 -4.60 9.15 -1.43
CA TYR A 86 -3.65 10.10 -1.97
C TYR A 86 -2.22 9.59 -1.77
N GLY A 87 -1.54 9.32 -2.88
CA GLY A 87 -0.11 9.03 -2.88
C GLY A 87 0.69 10.31 -3.05
N GLU A 88 1.54 10.62 -2.09
CA GLU A 88 2.51 11.71 -2.20
C GLU A 88 3.72 11.28 -3.05
N SER A 89 4.18 12.18 -3.92
CA SER A 89 5.42 12.03 -4.68
C SER A 89 6.51 12.83 -3.97
N GLY A 90 7.63 12.20 -3.58
CA GLY A 90 8.79 12.93 -3.02
C GLY A 90 9.15 12.61 -1.56
N GLY A 91 8.76 11.46 -1.04
CA GLY A 91 9.23 10.96 0.27
C GLY A 91 8.40 11.43 1.47
N GLN A 92 7.25 12.06 1.24
CA GLN A 92 6.25 12.30 2.28
C GLN A 92 5.34 11.08 2.46
N VAL A 93 4.66 11.02 3.61
CA VAL A 93 3.70 9.97 3.96
C VAL A 93 2.36 10.35 3.31
N GLY A 94 1.85 9.51 2.42
CA GLY A 94 0.50 9.67 1.86
C GLY A 94 -0.57 9.10 2.78
N ASP A 95 -1.75 8.87 2.22
CA ASP A 95 -2.88 8.37 3.01
C ASP A 95 -2.62 6.99 3.64
N THR A 96 -3.20 6.84 4.83
CA THR A 96 -3.20 5.62 5.63
C THR A 96 -4.63 5.13 5.84
N GLY A 97 -4.83 3.82 5.97
CA GLY A 97 -6.16 3.23 6.09
C GLY A 97 -6.09 1.72 6.09
N ASP A 98 -7.14 1.04 5.64
CA ASP A 98 -7.12 -0.41 5.47
C ASP A 98 -7.90 -0.84 4.24
N PHE A 99 -7.48 -1.98 3.67
CA PHE A 99 -8.24 -2.71 2.68
C PHE A 99 -8.92 -3.88 3.35
N SER A 100 -10.21 -3.99 3.13
CA SER A 100 -11.06 -4.99 3.75
C SER A 100 -11.77 -5.84 2.70
N ALA A 101 -11.85 -7.14 2.97
CA ALA A 101 -12.69 -8.08 2.25
C ALA A 101 -13.16 -9.16 3.23
N GLU A 102 -14.04 -10.06 2.77
CA GLU A 102 -14.52 -11.16 3.61
C GLU A 102 -13.35 -12.02 4.12
N GLY A 103 -13.11 -11.96 5.44
CA GLY A 103 -12.04 -12.69 6.11
C GLY A 103 -10.61 -12.22 5.83
N VAL A 104 -10.42 -11.01 5.27
CA VAL A 104 -9.11 -10.42 4.99
C VAL A 104 -9.08 -8.94 5.36
N ARG A 105 -8.03 -8.54 6.07
CA ARG A 105 -7.75 -7.13 6.39
C ARG A 105 -6.29 -6.80 6.18
N PHE A 106 -6.02 -5.80 5.36
CA PHE A 106 -4.69 -5.29 5.08
C PHE A 106 -4.59 -3.84 5.57
N LEU A 107 -3.69 -3.57 6.51
CA LEU A 107 -3.47 -2.24 7.05
C LEU A 107 -2.51 -1.48 6.14
N VAL A 108 -2.99 -0.40 5.53
CA VAL A 108 -2.19 0.53 4.72
C VAL A 108 -1.58 1.58 5.64
N GLU A 109 -0.26 1.53 5.79
CA GLU A 109 0.49 2.44 6.66
C GLU A 109 1.08 3.63 5.90
N ASN A 110 1.18 3.55 4.57
CA ASN A 110 1.61 4.64 3.71
C ASN A 110 1.18 4.39 2.27
N THR A 111 0.81 5.45 1.55
CA THR A 111 0.60 5.39 0.11
C THR A 111 1.59 6.32 -0.60
N THR A 112 2.34 5.79 -1.56
CA THR A 112 3.27 6.59 -2.37
C THR A 112 2.88 6.53 -3.83
N ARG A 113 3.05 7.63 -4.56
CA ARG A 113 2.80 7.67 -6.00
C ARG A 113 4.10 7.57 -6.79
N LEU A 114 4.13 6.68 -7.79
CA LEU A 114 5.31 6.50 -8.64
C LEU A 114 4.88 6.21 -10.08
N GLU A 115 5.30 7.06 -11.01
CA GLU A 115 5.02 6.93 -12.46
C GLU A 115 3.56 6.65 -12.81
N GLY A 116 2.60 7.19 -12.04
CA GLY A 116 1.16 6.98 -12.25
C GLY A 116 0.55 5.79 -11.49
N TYR A 117 1.35 5.00 -10.77
CA TYR A 117 0.88 3.94 -9.89
C TYR A 117 0.80 4.43 -8.44
N LEU A 118 -0.21 3.95 -7.72
CA LEU A 118 -0.29 4.12 -6.27
C LEU A 118 0.21 2.84 -5.61
N LEU A 119 1.24 2.98 -4.79
CA LEU A 119 1.87 1.91 -4.05
C LEU A 119 1.37 2.00 -2.61
N HIS A 120 0.54 1.05 -2.20
CA HIS A 120 -0.01 0.97 -0.85
C HIS A 120 0.88 0.05 -0.03
N HIS A 121 1.67 0.63 0.85
CA HIS A 121 2.59 -0.07 1.71
C HIS A 121 1.91 -0.37 3.03
N GLY A 122 2.07 -1.61 3.49
CA GLY A 122 1.34 -2.06 4.66
C GLY A 122 1.58 -3.52 4.97
N LYS A 123 0.71 -4.08 5.80
CA LYS A 123 0.77 -5.48 6.23
C LYS A 123 -0.60 -6.11 6.35
N VAL A 124 -0.65 -7.43 6.23
CA VAL A 124 -1.89 -8.18 6.48
C VAL A 124 -2.11 -8.29 7.98
N GLU A 125 -3.20 -7.72 8.48
CA GLU A 125 -3.61 -7.84 9.88
C GLU A 125 -4.40 -9.13 10.13
N GLU A 126 -5.25 -9.50 9.17
CA GLU A 126 -6.11 -10.68 9.24
C GLU A 126 -6.23 -11.37 7.87
N GLY A 127 -6.29 -12.70 7.88
CA GLY A 127 -6.46 -13.51 6.68
C GLY A 127 -5.23 -13.53 5.77
N ALA A 128 -5.47 -13.47 4.46
CA ALA A 128 -4.44 -13.43 3.44
C ALA A 128 -4.96 -12.77 2.17
N LEU A 129 -4.22 -11.80 1.65
CA LEU A 129 -4.56 -11.07 0.44
C LEU A 129 -3.96 -11.76 -0.79
N LYS A 130 -4.75 -11.90 -1.84
CA LYS A 130 -4.34 -12.55 -3.10
C LYS A 130 -4.38 -11.58 -4.29
N LEU A 131 -3.62 -11.90 -5.31
CA LEU A 131 -3.73 -11.27 -6.62
C LEU A 131 -5.17 -11.43 -7.15
N GLN A 132 -5.67 -10.39 -7.83
CA GLN A 132 -7.03 -10.30 -8.39
C GLN A 132 -8.16 -10.36 -7.35
N GLN A 133 -7.85 -10.26 -6.06
CA GLN A 133 -8.86 -10.18 -5.01
C GLN A 133 -9.52 -8.80 -5.03
N ARG A 134 -10.85 -8.79 -4.88
CA ARG A 134 -11.60 -7.55 -4.67
C ARG A 134 -11.58 -7.18 -3.18
N VAL A 135 -11.29 -5.93 -2.91
CA VAL A 135 -11.24 -5.31 -1.57
C VAL A 135 -11.93 -3.96 -1.60
N LYS A 136 -12.23 -3.40 -0.43
CA LYS A 136 -12.80 -2.05 -0.26
C LYS A 136 -12.07 -1.31 0.85
#